data_AF-A0A7W0Y5L5-F1
#
_entry.id   AF-A0A7W0Y5L5-F1
#
_cell.length_a   1.000
_cell.length_b   1.000
_cell.length_c   1.000
_cell.angle_alpha   90.00
_cell.angle_beta   90.00
_cell.angle_gamma   90.00
#
_symmetry.space_group_name_H-M   'P 1'
#
loop_
_entity.id
_entity.type
_entity.pdbx_description
1 polymer ?
#
loop_
_entity_poly.entity_id
_entity_poly.type
_entity_poly.pdbx_seq_one_letter_code
_entity_poly.pdbx_strand_id
1 'polypeptide(L)'
;LFTIVTLTVSSRIDPDEQLAWDPEDPSRRENDHDVKERAEAADSSGADLGGRGRPRSSRGIAALMTVFGLGLLVLGSDLFVRGGRRLAAEVGMSERMLGLTVISIGTSLPELIGSIVAASRGHAALAVGSVIGSNLLNVFLVLGITAYLRPIDLGERMHMVDLVGLVVITLLGVLVLRGSRRISRLEGVMLIAAYFAFIAACAIF
;
A
#
# COMPACT_ATOMS: atom_id res chain seq x y z
N LEU A 1 8.12 -15.66 -5.46
CA LEU A 1 7.54 -16.12 -4.16
C LEU A 1 6.04 -15.83 -4.06
N PHE A 2 5.60 -14.57 -4.28
CA PHE A 2 4.18 -14.13 -4.31
C PHE A 2 3.28 -14.91 -5.29
N THR A 3 3.85 -15.34 -6.42
CA THR A 3 3.17 -16.12 -7.47
C THR A 3 2.77 -17.55 -7.03
N ILE A 4 3.54 -18.18 -6.13
CA ILE A 4 3.30 -19.57 -5.70
C ILE A 4 2.16 -19.64 -4.67
N VAL A 5 2.11 -18.70 -3.73
CA VAL A 5 1.06 -18.62 -2.69
C VAL A 5 -0.31 -18.28 -3.28
N THR A 6 -0.33 -17.45 -4.33
CA THR A 6 -1.57 -17.04 -5.00
C THR A 6 -2.18 -18.16 -5.87
N LEU A 7 -1.39 -19.17 -6.28
CA LEU A 7 -1.88 -20.34 -7.05
C LEU A 7 -2.72 -21.30 -6.22
N THR A 8 -2.42 -21.44 -4.93
CA THR A 8 -3.13 -22.35 -4.03
C THR A 8 -4.54 -21.87 -3.65
N VAL A 9 -4.78 -20.57 -3.67
CA VAL A 9 -6.07 -19.98 -3.23
C VAL A 9 -7.08 -19.84 -4.38
N SER A 10 -6.60 -19.73 -5.62
CA SER A 10 -7.46 -19.42 -6.78
C SER A 10 -8.29 -20.61 -7.28
N SER A 11 -8.06 -21.83 -6.82
CA SER A 11 -8.72 -23.03 -7.35
C SER A 11 -10.04 -23.38 -6.66
N ARG A 12 -10.69 -22.46 -5.93
CA ARG A 12 -11.84 -22.75 -5.05
C ARG A 12 -13.15 -22.01 -5.38
N ILE A 13 -13.33 -21.40 -6.55
CA ILE A 13 -14.58 -20.68 -6.85
C ILE A 13 -15.21 -21.17 -8.15
N ASP A 14 -16.39 -21.77 -7.99
CA ASP A 14 -17.26 -22.28 -9.05
C ASP A 14 -18.11 -21.17 -9.70
N PRO A 15 -18.44 -21.29 -11.00
CA PRO A 15 -18.98 -20.21 -11.84
C PRO A 15 -20.52 -20.04 -11.88
N ASP A 16 -21.30 -20.71 -11.03
CA ASP A 16 -22.75 -20.86 -11.26
C ASP A 16 -23.65 -19.85 -10.51
N GLU A 17 -23.08 -18.92 -9.73
CA GLU A 17 -23.83 -18.09 -8.77
C GLU A 17 -24.24 -16.69 -9.31
N GLN A 18 -24.65 -16.59 -10.57
CA GLN A 18 -25.20 -15.35 -11.11
C GLN A 18 -26.52 -15.58 -11.84
N LEU A 19 -27.61 -15.13 -11.21
CA LEU A 19 -28.69 -14.29 -11.77
C LEU A 19 -30.13 -14.74 -11.40
N ALA A 20 -30.60 -14.37 -10.21
CA ALA A 20 -32.01 -14.14 -9.92
C ALA A 20 -32.12 -13.13 -8.75
N TRP A 21 -32.50 -11.88 -9.04
CA TRP A 21 -32.77 -10.89 -7.98
C TRP A 21 -34.22 -11.09 -7.52
N ASP A 22 -34.39 -11.77 -6.38
CA ASP A 22 -35.68 -11.91 -5.69
C ASP A 22 -35.68 -11.00 -4.44
N PRO A 23 -36.63 -10.05 -4.32
CA PRO A 23 -36.72 -9.15 -3.18
C PRO A 23 -37.13 -9.83 -1.86
N GLU A 24 -37.70 -11.04 -1.90
CA GLU A 24 -38.07 -11.81 -0.69
C GLU A 24 -37.08 -12.94 -0.36
N ASP A 25 -35.92 -12.97 -1.04
CA ASP A 25 -34.94 -14.03 -0.91
C ASP A 25 -34.42 -14.20 0.54
N PRO A 26 -34.73 -15.33 1.20
CA PRO A 26 -34.23 -15.65 2.54
C PRO A 26 -32.69 -15.72 2.57
N SER A 27 -32.06 -16.10 1.45
CA SER A 27 -30.60 -16.22 1.33
C SER A 27 -29.89 -14.88 1.49
N ARG A 28 -30.59 -13.76 1.27
CA ARG A 28 -30.05 -12.41 1.41
C ARG A 28 -29.81 -12.03 2.88
N ARG A 29 -30.68 -12.50 3.78
CA ARG A 29 -30.50 -12.32 5.23
C ARG A 29 -29.35 -13.18 5.74
N GLU A 30 -29.21 -14.39 5.21
CA GLU A 30 -28.08 -15.28 5.48
C GLU A 30 -26.77 -14.68 4.93
N ASN A 31 -26.77 -14.10 3.73
CA ASN A 31 -25.62 -13.42 3.14
C ASN A 31 -25.26 -12.12 3.88
N ASP A 32 -26.23 -11.38 4.41
CA ASP A 32 -25.96 -10.23 5.29
C ASP A 32 -25.35 -10.68 6.62
N HIS A 33 -25.80 -11.81 7.18
CA HIS A 33 -25.18 -12.44 8.35
C HIS A 33 -23.76 -12.93 8.05
N ASP A 34 -23.53 -13.59 6.91
CA ASP A 34 -22.22 -14.04 6.44
C ASP A 34 -21.28 -12.88 6.11
N VAL A 35 -21.80 -11.77 5.56
CA VAL A 35 -21.02 -10.55 5.30
C VAL A 35 -20.63 -9.89 6.62
N LYS A 36 -21.53 -9.88 7.61
CA LYS A 36 -21.22 -9.40 8.97
C LYS A 36 -20.22 -10.30 9.67
N GLU A 37 -20.38 -11.61 9.58
CA GLU A 37 -19.47 -12.60 10.14
C GLU A 37 -18.10 -12.56 9.44
N ARG A 38 -18.05 -12.32 8.12
CA ARG A 38 -16.81 -12.08 7.37
C ARG A 38 -16.17 -10.73 7.70
N ALA A 39 -16.95 -9.70 8.01
CA ALA A 39 -16.44 -8.41 8.47
C ALA A 39 -15.87 -8.50 9.90
N GLU A 40 -16.54 -9.24 10.79
CA GLU A 40 -16.08 -9.53 12.16
C GLU A 40 -14.88 -10.50 12.16
N ALA A 41 -14.84 -11.46 11.24
CA ALA A 41 -13.67 -12.31 11.00
C ALA A 41 -12.49 -11.53 10.39
N ALA A 42 -12.75 -10.53 9.54
CA ALA A 42 -11.72 -9.65 9.00
C ALA A 42 -11.14 -8.71 10.08
N ASP A 43 -11.97 -8.23 11.01
CA ASP A 43 -11.57 -7.39 12.14
C ASP A 43 -10.75 -8.20 13.17
N SER A 44 -11.25 -9.37 13.58
CA SER A 44 -10.54 -10.26 14.52
C SER A 44 -9.24 -10.82 13.96
N SER A 45 -9.13 -11.00 12.65
CA SER A 45 -7.92 -11.53 12.03
C SER A 45 -6.90 -10.42 11.66
N GLY A 46 -7.34 -9.17 11.54
CA GLY A 46 -6.44 -7.99 11.58
C GLY A 46 -5.76 -7.81 12.94
N ALA A 47 -6.44 -8.17 14.03
CA ALA A 47 -5.85 -8.22 15.36
C ALA A 47 -4.78 -9.33 15.50
N ASP A 48 -4.86 -10.41 14.71
CA ASP A 48 -3.92 -11.54 14.74
C ASP A 48 -2.63 -11.33 13.92
N LEU A 49 -2.62 -10.37 12.98
CA LEU A 49 -1.40 -9.91 12.29
C LEU A 49 -0.52 -9.04 13.20
N GLY A 50 -1.14 -8.37 14.18
CA GLY A 50 -0.47 -7.69 15.29
C GLY A 50 0.04 -8.69 16.32
N GLY A 51 1.02 -9.52 15.95
CA GLY A 51 1.81 -10.36 16.84
C GLY A 51 1.06 -10.98 18.02
N ARG A 52 0.55 -12.21 17.87
CA ARG A 52 0.14 -13.03 19.01
C ARG A 52 1.29 -13.12 20.01
N GLY A 53 1.10 -12.37 21.08
CA GLY A 53 2.10 -12.04 22.05
C GLY A 53 1.83 -10.62 22.50
N ARG A 54 0.72 -10.39 23.19
CA ARG A 54 0.68 -9.30 24.17
C ARG A 54 1.73 -9.71 25.21
N PRO A 55 2.97 -9.18 25.25
CA PRO A 55 3.63 -9.22 26.54
C PRO A 55 2.64 -8.51 27.48
N ARG A 56 2.41 -9.05 28.68
CA ARG A 56 1.95 -8.21 29.79
C ARG A 56 3.07 -7.24 30.13
N SER A 57 3.54 -6.46 29.15
CA SER A 57 4.46 -5.38 29.37
C SER A 57 3.63 -4.32 30.08
N SER A 58 4.13 -3.90 31.23
CA SER A 58 3.62 -2.71 31.91
C SER A 58 3.40 -1.62 30.86
N ARG A 59 2.30 -0.84 30.95
CA ARG A 59 2.00 0.25 30.03
C ARG A 59 3.22 1.17 29.80
N GLY A 60 4.09 1.29 30.80
CA GLY A 60 5.37 2.01 30.70
C GLY A 60 6.41 1.37 29.79
N ILE A 61 6.52 0.04 29.74
CA ILE A 61 7.44 -0.68 28.84
C ILE A 61 6.97 -0.53 27.39
N ALA A 62 5.65 -0.65 27.14
CA ALA A 62 5.09 -0.42 25.81
C ALA A 62 5.37 1.02 25.33
N ALA A 63 5.10 2.02 26.17
CA ALA A 63 5.39 3.41 25.87
C ALA A 63 6.89 3.66 25.60
N LEU A 64 7.78 3.07 26.41
CA LEU A 64 9.22 3.16 26.23
C LEU A 64 9.66 2.55 24.89
N MET A 65 9.13 1.37 24.54
CA MET A 65 9.41 0.73 23.25
C MET A 65 8.92 1.57 22.07
N THR A 66 7.75 2.21 22.17
CA THR A 66 7.23 3.10 21.13
C THR A 66 8.12 4.33 20.96
N VAL A 67 8.50 5.00 22.05
CA VAL A 67 9.38 6.19 21.99
C VAL A 67 10.75 5.81 21.45
N PHE A 68 11.32 4.69 21.89
CA PHE A 68 12.59 4.19 21.41
C PHE A 68 12.52 3.86 19.91
N GLY A 69 11.49 3.13 19.48
CA GLY A 69 11.26 2.81 18.07
C GLY A 69 11.10 4.06 17.20
N LEU A 70 10.38 5.07 17.69
CA LEU A 70 10.22 6.35 17.00
C LEU A 70 11.57 7.09 16.88
N GLY A 71 12.39 7.07 17.93
CA GLY A 71 13.74 7.64 17.89
C GLY A 71 14.63 6.95 16.85
N LEU A 72 14.61 5.62 16.81
CA LEU A 72 15.33 4.82 15.81
C LEU A 72 14.81 5.11 14.39
N LEU A 73 13.50 5.29 14.22
CA LEU A 73 12.90 5.62 12.93
C LEU A 73 13.38 6.98 12.42
N VAL A 74 13.40 8.00 13.28
CA VAL A 74 13.89 9.35 12.91
C VAL A 74 15.36 9.28 12.51
N LEU A 75 16.20 8.64 13.33
CA LEU A 75 17.63 8.50 13.04
C LEU A 75 17.89 7.68 11.77
N GLY A 76 17.14 6.59 11.60
CA GLY A 76 17.22 5.72 10.43
C GLY A 76 16.80 6.46 9.15
N SER A 77 15.75 7.28 9.21
CA SER A 77 15.29 8.07 8.06
C SER A 77 16.33 9.11 7.61
N ASP A 78 16.95 9.82 8.55
CA ASP A 78 18.01 10.79 8.26
C ASP A 78 19.25 10.11 7.67
N LEU A 79 19.67 8.96 8.24
CA LEU A 79 20.79 8.18 7.72
C LEU A 79 20.50 7.62 6.31
N PHE A 80 19.28 7.13 6.09
CA PHE A 80 18.83 6.62 4.80
C PHE A 80 18.87 7.70 3.71
N VAL A 81 18.33 8.88 3.99
CA VAL A 81 18.34 10.01 3.03
C VAL A 81 19.77 10.48 2.77
N ARG A 82 20.61 10.62 3.81
CA ARG A 82 22.02 11.03 3.64
C ARG A 82 22.83 10.01 2.84
N GLY A 83 22.66 8.72 3.13
CA GLY A 83 23.29 7.62 2.38
C GLY A 83 22.84 7.61 0.92
N GLY A 84 21.52 7.73 0.69
CA GLY A 84 20.95 7.81 -0.66
C GLY A 84 21.49 9.00 -1.45
N ARG A 85 21.61 10.19 -0.84
CA ARG A 85 22.18 11.38 -1.50
C ARG A 85 23.65 11.19 -1.90
N ARG A 86 24.46 10.54 -1.06
CA ARG A 86 25.86 10.24 -1.39
C ARG A 86 25.97 9.28 -2.58
N LEU A 87 25.18 8.20 -2.56
CA LEU A 87 25.16 7.23 -3.64
C LEU A 87 24.63 7.85 -4.95
N ALA A 88 23.60 8.68 -4.87
CA ALA A 88 23.09 9.41 -6.03
C ALA A 88 24.14 10.33 -6.65
N ALA A 89 24.93 11.03 -5.82
CA ALA A 89 26.00 11.90 -6.29
C ALA A 89 27.10 11.12 -7.02
N GLU A 90 27.45 9.92 -6.56
CA GLU A 90 28.44 9.06 -7.22
C GLU A 90 27.98 8.54 -8.59
N VAL A 91 26.68 8.28 -8.75
CA VAL A 91 26.08 7.78 -10.00
C VAL A 91 25.59 8.91 -10.92
N GLY A 92 25.77 10.18 -10.53
CA GLY A 92 25.34 11.34 -11.30
C GLY A 92 23.81 11.51 -11.37
N MET A 93 23.08 10.93 -10.43
CA MET A 93 21.62 10.98 -10.37
C MET A 93 21.15 12.30 -9.75
N SER A 94 20.13 12.92 -10.35
CA SER A 94 19.56 14.18 -9.84
C SER A 94 18.85 13.99 -8.50
N GLU A 95 18.82 15.03 -7.65
CA GLU A 95 18.10 14.98 -6.36
C GLU A 95 16.61 14.65 -6.54
N ARG A 96 16.03 15.07 -7.67
CA ARG A 96 14.66 14.74 -8.05
C ARG A 96 14.49 13.23 -8.28
N MET A 97 15.33 12.62 -9.10
CA MET A 97 15.26 11.18 -9.38
C MET A 97 15.52 10.34 -8.13
N LEU A 98 16.43 10.79 -7.24
CA LEU A 98 16.64 10.18 -5.93
C LEU A 98 15.35 10.18 -5.08
N GLY A 99 14.66 11.33 -5.03
CA GLY A 99 13.39 11.47 -4.32
C GLY A 99 12.31 10.54 -4.87
N LEU A 100 12.13 10.57 -6.20
CA LEU A 100 11.09 9.80 -6.89
C LEU A 100 11.31 8.28 -6.86
N THR A 101 12.55 7.81 -6.77
CA THR A 101 12.86 6.37 -6.88
C THR A 101 13.30 5.80 -5.53
N VAL A 102 14.55 6.04 -5.13
CA VAL A 102 15.16 5.39 -3.97
C VAL A 102 14.47 5.78 -2.68
N ILE A 103 14.23 7.08 -2.47
CA ILE A 103 13.60 7.55 -1.23
C ILE A 103 12.15 7.07 -1.16
N SER A 104 11.39 7.26 -2.24
CA SER A 104 9.97 6.86 -2.31
C SER A 104 9.78 5.35 -2.15
N ILE A 105 10.60 4.53 -2.82
CA ILE A 105 10.59 3.06 -2.62
C ILE A 105 10.95 2.73 -1.18
N GLY A 106 12.01 3.34 -0.63
CA GLY A 106 12.47 3.11 0.73
C GLY A 106 11.40 3.35 1.79
N THR A 107 10.60 4.41 1.64
CA THR A 107 9.51 4.73 2.57
C THR A 107 8.32 3.76 2.46
N SER A 108 8.03 3.25 1.26
CA SER A 108 6.90 2.32 1.05
C SER A 108 7.25 0.85 1.27
N LEU A 109 8.55 0.49 1.42
CA LEU A 109 8.99 -0.89 1.64
C LEU A 109 8.37 -1.55 2.88
N PRO A 110 8.34 -0.92 4.07
CA PRO A 110 7.73 -1.52 5.26
C PRO A 110 6.24 -1.84 5.05
N GLU A 111 5.52 -0.93 4.39
CA GLU A 111 4.10 -1.07 4.07
C GLU A 111 3.87 -2.19 3.04
N LEU A 112 4.74 -2.28 2.04
CA LEU A 112 4.73 -3.34 1.06
C LEU A 112 4.93 -4.71 1.73
N ILE A 113 5.89 -4.82 2.64
CA ILE A 113 6.14 -6.05 3.40
C ILE A 113 4.90 -6.42 4.23
N GLY A 114 4.31 -5.45 4.95
CA GLY A 114 3.10 -5.67 5.73
C GLY A 114 1.92 -6.14 4.88
N SER A 115 1.72 -5.50 3.73
CA SER A 115 0.66 -5.83 2.77
C SER A 115 0.87 -7.21 2.14
N ILE A 116 2.11 -7.57 1.79
CA ILE A 116 2.46 -8.92 1.29
C ILE A 116 2.19 -9.97 2.37
N VAL A 117 2.58 -9.72 3.62
CA VAL A 117 2.34 -10.65 4.74
C VAL A 117 0.84 -10.83 4.97
N ALA A 118 0.06 -9.74 4.99
CA ALA A 118 -1.39 -9.79 5.14
C ALA A 118 -2.05 -10.56 3.99
N ALA A 119 -1.70 -10.24 2.73
CA ALA A 119 -2.22 -10.95 1.56
C ALA A 119 -1.84 -12.45 1.57
N SER A 120 -0.62 -12.78 1.98
CA SER A 120 -0.13 -14.17 2.07
C SER A 120 -0.88 -15.02 3.11
N ARG A 121 -1.52 -14.37 4.09
CA ARG A 121 -2.32 -15.02 5.13
C ARG A 121 -3.82 -15.07 4.81
N GLY A 122 -4.22 -14.66 3.61
CA GLY A 122 -5.61 -14.65 3.16
C GLY A 122 -6.35 -13.33 3.44
N HIS A 123 -5.67 -12.33 4.02
CA HIS A 123 -6.26 -11.05 4.39
C HIS A 123 -6.12 -10.00 3.28
N ALA A 124 -6.62 -10.33 2.09
CA ALA A 124 -6.51 -9.44 0.93
C ALA A 124 -7.17 -8.07 1.16
N ALA A 125 -8.31 -8.02 1.87
CA ALA A 125 -8.98 -6.77 2.21
C ALA A 125 -8.12 -5.86 3.11
N LEU A 126 -7.40 -6.43 4.09
CA LEU A 126 -6.48 -5.69 4.95
C LEU A 126 -5.25 -5.18 4.19
N ALA A 127 -4.72 -5.99 3.27
CA ALA A 127 -3.61 -5.58 2.41
C ALA A 127 -4.01 -4.37 1.53
N VAL A 128 -5.19 -4.41 0.90
CA VAL A 128 -5.70 -3.30 0.09
C VAL A 128 -5.99 -2.06 0.96
N GLY A 129 -6.60 -2.25 2.13
CA GLY A 129 -6.87 -1.17 3.08
C GLY A 129 -5.60 -0.47 3.56
N SER A 130 -4.52 -1.23 3.79
CA SER A 130 -3.21 -0.67 4.15
C SER A 130 -2.64 0.22 3.05
N VAL A 131 -2.68 -0.22 1.79
CA VAL A 131 -2.16 0.55 0.64
C VAL A 131 -2.98 1.82 0.41
N ILE A 132 -4.31 1.72 0.43
CA ILE A 132 -5.18 2.89 0.25
C ILE A 132 -5.00 3.87 1.41
N GLY A 133 -4.95 3.37 2.64
CA GLY A 133 -4.78 4.18 3.85
C GLY A 133 -3.45 4.95 3.87
N SER A 134 -2.34 4.30 3.51
CA SER A 134 -1.03 4.99 3.52
C SER A 134 -0.95 6.07 2.44
N ASN A 135 -1.50 5.83 1.24
CA ASN A 135 -1.59 6.87 0.21
C ASN A 135 -2.43 8.06 0.65
N LEU A 136 -3.54 7.81 1.36
CA LEU A 136 -4.37 8.87 1.92
C LEU A 136 -3.62 9.67 2.98
N LEU A 137 -2.93 9.00 3.91
CA LEU A 137 -2.12 9.67 4.93
C LEU A 137 -0.95 10.46 4.30
N ASN A 138 -0.31 9.94 3.26
CA ASN A 138 0.78 10.64 2.58
C ASN A 138 0.30 11.94 1.92
N VAL A 139 -0.88 11.94 1.28
CA VAL A 139 -1.43 13.14 0.62
C VAL A 139 -2.04 14.11 1.63
N PHE A 140 -2.88 13.65 2.55
CA PHE A 140 -3.62 14.56 3.43
C PHE A 140 -2.81 14.95 4.67
N LEU A 141 -2.13 13.99 5.30
CA LEU A 141 -1.40 14.24 6.54
C LEU A 141 0.00 14.75 6.23
N VAL A 142 0.82 13.98 5.52
CA VAL A 142 2.23 14.34 5.29
C VAL A 142 2.34 15.56 4.39
N LEU A 143 1.80 15.50 3.17
CA LEU A 143 1.85 16.62 2.23
C LEU A 143 1.03 17.81 2.72
N GLY A 144 -0.16 17.60 3.30
CA GLY A 144 -0.99 18.66 3.85
C GLY A 144 -0.33 19.43 5.00
N ILE A 145 0.23 18.73 6.00
CA ILE A 145 0.95 19.39 7.10
C ILE A 145 2.22 20.07 6.57
N THR A 146 2.95 19.43 5.64
CA THR A 146 4.17 20.01 5.07
C THR A 146 3.86 21.31 4.34
N ALA A 147 2.81 21.32 3.50
CA ALA A 147 2.35 22.50 2.77
C ALA A 147 1.86 23.62 3.69
N TYR A 148 1.23 23.25 4.82
CA TYR A 148 0.80 24.21 5.84
C TYR A 148 1.99 24.86 6.57
N LEU A 149 2.99 24.08 6.96
CA LEU A 149 4.15 24.56 7.70
C LEU A 149 5.17 25.29 6.82
N ARG A 150 5.33 24.85 5.57
CA ARG A 150 6.25 25.42 4.59
C ARG A 150 5.57 25.46 3.23
N PRO A 151 5.38 26.64 2.62
CA PRO A 151 4.88 26.73 1.25
C PRO A 151 5.78 25.88 0.35
N ILE A 152 5.18 24.89 -0.30
CA ILE A 152 5.90 24.03 -1.22
C ILE A 152 6.02 24.79 -2.53
N ASP A 153 7.21 25.32 -2.77
CA ASP A 153 7.53 25.95 -4.05
C ASP A 153 7.80 24.84 -5.07
N LEU A 154 6.76 24.50 -5.84
CA LEU A 154 6.81 23.41 -6.82
C LEU A 154 7.68 23.78 -8.03
N GLY A 155 7.96 25.08 -8.25
CA GLY A 155 8.89 25.62 -9.25
C GLY A 155 8.80 25.01 -10.66
N GLU A 156 9.89 25.13 -11.43
CA GLU A 156 10.12 24.39 -12.69
C GLU A 156 10.43 22.89 -12.47
N ARG A 157 10.48 22.46 -11.19
CA ARG A 157 10.93 21.13 -10.78
C ARG A 157 9.84 20.07 -10.78
N MET A 158 8.58 20.46 -10.92
CA MET A 158 7.47 19.53 -11.15
C MET A 158 7.21 19.45 -12.65
N HIS A 159 7.58 18.33 -13.28
CA HIS A 159 7.30 18.18 -14.71
C HIS A 159 5.88 17.64 -14.88
N MET A 160 5.20 18.08 -15.94
CA MET A 160 3.85 17.59 -16.27
C MET A 160 3.79 16.05 -16.36
N VAL A 161 4.92 15.41 -16.69
CA VAL A 161 5.08 13.95 -16.69
C VAL A 161 4.79 13.33 -15.32
N ASP A 162 5.19 13.95 -14.21
CA ASP A 162 4.96 13.42 -12.86
C ASP A 162 3.47 13.43 -12.51
N LEU A 163 2.80 14.54 -12.84
CA LEU A 163 1.40 14.77 -12.52
C LEU A 163 0.48 13.93 -13.41
N VAL A 164 0.77 13.86 -14.71
CA VAL A 164 0.07 12.99 -15.66
C VAL A 164 0.31 11.52 -15.29
N GLY A 165 1.55 11.13 -14.99
CA GLY A 165 1.89 9.76 -14.60
C GLY A 165 1.16 9.31 -13.35
N LEU A 166 1.11 10.16 -12.32
CA LEU A 166 0.34 9.91 -11.10
C LEU A 166 -1.14 9.65 -11.41
N VAL A 167 -1.77 10.53 -12.20
CA VAL A 167 -3.19 10.40 -12.55
C VAL A 167 -3.45 9.15 -13.38
N VAL A 168 -2.62 8.87 -14.38
CA VAL A 168 -2.77 7.70 -15.26
C VAL A 168 -2.63 6.39 -14.47
N ILE A 169 -1.59 6.25 -13.65
CA ILE A 169 -1.38 5.04 -12.84
C ILE A 169 -2.51 4.86 -11.83
N THR A 170 -2.95 5.94 -11.19
CA THR A 170 -4.06 5.90 -10.22
C THR A 170 -5.37 5.50 -10.90
N LEU A 171 -5.69 6.09 -12.05
CA LEU A 171 -6.90 5.78 -12.81
C LEU A 171 -6.88 4.34 -13.32
N LEU A 172 -5.73 3.87 -13.80
CA LEU A 172 -5.53 2.48 -14.20
C LEU A 172 -5.76 1.52 -13.02
N GLY A 173 -5.21 1.84 -11.84
CA GLY A 173 -5.44 1.08 -10.61
C GLY A 173 -6.92 1.03 -10.22
N VAL A 174 -7.62 2.17 -10.27
CA VAL A 174 -9.06 2.24 -9.98
C VAL A 174 -9.88 1.42 -11.00
N LEU A 175 -9.53 1.48 -12.28
CA LEU A 175 -10.23 0.73 -13.33
C LEU A 175 -10.07 -0.78 -13.13
N VAL A 176 -8.87 -1.23 -12.79
CA VAL A 176 -8.56 -2.63 -12.45
C VAL A 176 -9.40 -3.09 -11.24
N LEU A 177 -9.45 -2.29 -10.18
CA LEU A 177 -10.24 -2.61 -8.98
C LEU A 177 -11.76 -2.61 -9.24
N ARG A 178 -12.23 -1.83 -10.21
CA ARG A 178 -13.64 -1.74 -10.57
C ARG A 178 -14.13 -2.96 -11.37
N GLY A 179 -13.25 -3.58 -12.16
CA GLY A 179 -13.58 -4.72 -13.02
C GLY A 179 -13.76 -6.06 -12.30
N SER A 180 -13.16 -6.24 -11.12
CA SER A 180 -13.29 -7.47 -10.31
C SER A 180 -12.96 -7.22 -8.84
N ARG A 181 -13.72 -7.81 -7.90
CA ARG A 181 -13.40 -7.82 -6.45
C ARG A 181 -12.12 -8.61 -6.11
N ARG A 182 -11.43 -9.14 -7.12
CA ARG A 182 -10.20 -9.93 -7.00
C ARG A 182 -9.21 -9.41 -8.03
N ILE A 183 -8.05 -8.97 -7.56
CA ILE A 183 -6.95 -8.57 -8.43
C ILE A 183 -6.36 -9.84 -9.07
N SER A 184 -6.49 -9.95 -10.38
CA SER A 184 -5.94 -11.08 -11.12
C SER A 184 -4.41 -10.94 -11.27
N ARG A 185 -3.71 -12.06 -11.54
CA ARG A 185 -2.24 -12.01 -11.71
C ARG A 185 -1.81 -11.14 -12.89
N LEU A 186 -2.64 -11.08 -13.93
CA LEU A 186 -2.36 -10.29 -15.13
C LEU A 186 -2.47 -8.79 -14.82
N GLU A 187 -3.50 -8.39 -14.06
CA GLU A 187 -3.68 -7.01 -13.59
C GLU A 187 -2.52 -6.54 -12.72
N GLY A 188 -2.05 -7.40 -11.80
CA GLY A 188 -0.88 -7.09 -10.96
C GLY A 188 0.41 -6.90 -11.78
N VAL A 189 0.66 -7.76 -12.77
CA VAL A 189 1.82 -7.61 -13.67
C VAL A 189 1.71 -6.34 -14.52
N MET A 190 0.52 -6.04 -15.04
CA MET A 190 0.27 -4.83 -15.81
C MET A 190 0.55 -3.56 -14.98
N LEU A 191 0.11 -3.50 -13.73
CA LEU A 191 0.36 -2.39 -12.82
C LEU A 191 1.86 -2.19 -12.53
N ILE A 192 2.58 -3.30 -12.29
CA ILE A 192 4.03 -3.25 -12.08
C ILE A 192 4.74 -2.77 -13.35
N ALA A 193 4.35 -3.27 -14.52
CA ALA A 193 4.93 -2.84 -15.79
C ALA A 193 4.67 -1.35 -16.06
N ALA A 194 3.46 -0.85 -15.76
CA ALA A 194 3.11 0.57 -15.88
C ALA A 194 3.97 1.44 -14.94
N TYR A 195 4.23 0.98 -13.71
CA TYR A 195 5.11 1.67 -12.77
C TYR A 195 6.56 1.78 -13.30
N PHE A 196 7.13 0.68 -13.82
CA PHE A 196 8.47 0.73 -14.42
C PHE A 196 8.53 1.59 -15.68
N ALA A 197 7.49 1.56 -16.52
CA ALA A 197 7.38 2.43 -17.68
C ALA A 197 7.35 3.91 -17.29
N PHE A 198 6.65 4.26 -16.21
CA PHE A 198 6.65 5.62 -15.67
C PHE A 198 8.02 6.07 -15.16
N ILE A 199 8.72 5.23 -14.40
CA ILE A 199 10.09 5.54 -13.97
C ILE A 199 11.00 5.77 -15.17
N ALA A 200 10.91 4.91 -16.19
CA ALA A 200 11.71 5.07 -17.41
C ALA A 200 11.38 6.38 -18.13
N ALA A 201 10.10 6.76 -18.22
CA ALA A 201 9.69 8.03 -18.80
C ALA A 201 10.25 9.23 -18.00
N CYS A 202 10.12 9.24 -16.68
CA CYS A 202 10.68 10.28 -15.81
C CYS A 202 12.22 10.29 -15.77
N ALA A 203 12.90 9.24 -16.23
CA ALA A 203 14.35 9.22 -16.35
C ALA A 203 14.83 9.86 -17.67
N ILE A 204 13.97 9.90 -18.69
CA ILE A 204 14.28 10.44 -20.03
C ILE A 204 13.98 11.95 -20.09
N PHE A 205 12.94 12.40 -19.38
CA PHE A 205 12.48 13.79 -19.32
C PHE A 205 12.90 14.48 -18.02
#